data_AF-A0AAV7AJ45-F1
#
_entry.id   AF-A0AAV7AJ45-F1
#
_cell.length_a   1.000
_cell.length_b   1.000
_cell.length_c   1.000
_cell.angle_alpha   90.00
_cell.angle_beta   90.00
_cell.angle_gamma   90.00
#
_symmetry.space_group_name_H-M   'P 1'
#
loop_
_entity.id
_entity.type
_entity.pdbx_description
1 polymer ?
#
loop_
_entity_poly.entity_id
_entity_poly.type
_entity_poly.pdbx_seq_one_letter_code
_entity_poly.pdbx_strand_id
1 'polypeptide(L)'
;MFPSGNFYFLLMVLGLLSTLPRAQGASCEPVRIPMCKSMPWNMTKMPNHLHHSTQANAILAIEQFEALLSTKCSQDLLFFLCAMYAPICTIDFQHEPIKPCKSVCERARAGCEPILIKYRHTWPESLACEELPVYDRGVCISPEAIITVEQGTESMPDYSIDSNNGNCGGAASEHCKCKPMKASQKTYLKNNYNYVIRAKVKEVKVKCHDATAVVEVKEILKSSLVNIPKDTVTLYTNSGCLCPQLVVNEEYIIMGYEDKERTR
;
A
#
# COMPACT_ATOMS: atom_id res chain seq x y z
N MET A 1 50.68 31.87 55.59
CA MET A 1 51.68 31.01 54.93
C MET A 1 51.36 29.57 55.29
N PHE A 2 50.67 28.85 54.40
CA PHE A 2 50.41 27.39 54.31
C PHE A 2 49.29 27.21 53.25
N PRO A 3 49.22 26.07 52.54
CA PRO A 3 49.73 26.02 51.17
C PRO A 3 48.65 25.84 50.10
N SER A 4 49.05 26.23 48.88
CA SER A 4 48.46 25.94 47.59
C SER A 4 48.41 24.43 47.31
N GLY A 5 47.22 23.86 47.18
CA GLY A 5 47.04 22.49 46.71
C GLY A 5 45.58 22.04 46.78
N ASN A 6 44.85 22.22 45.68
CA ASN A 6 43.69 21.39 45.24
C ASN A 6 42.78 22.14 44.25
N PHE A 7 43.34 22.64 43.14
CA PHE A 7 42.51 23.12 42.03
C PHE A 7 42.65 22.28 40.75
N TYR A 8 43.58 21.32 40.72
CA TYR A 8 43.83 20.50 39.54
C TYR A 8 43.07 19.18 39.51
N PHE A 9 42.38 18.78 40.58
CA PHE A 9 41.70 17.49 40.64
C PHE A 9 40.22 17.53 40.20
N LEU A 10 39.65 18.71 39.96
CA LEU A 10 38.23 18.87 39.60
C LEU A 10 38.00 19.18 38.11
N LEU A 11 39.06 19.33 37.31
CA LEU A 11 38.96 19.56 35.86
C LEU A 11 39.18 18.30 35.00
N MET A 12 39.51 17.16 35.60
CA MET A 12 39.73 15.88 34.90
C MET A 12 38.58 14.89 35.09
N VAL A 13 37.32 15.36 35.13
CA VAL A 13 36.12 14.48 35.06
C VAL A 13 35.12 14.96 33.99
N LEU A 14 35.48 15.93 33.15
CA LEU A 14 34.68 16.39 32.01
C LEU A 14 35.25 15.95 30.64
N GLY A 15 36.01 14.85 30.63
CA GLY A 15 36.74 14.37 29.44
C GLY A 15 36.26 13.03 28.87
N LEU A 16 35.10 12.52 29.29
CA LEU A 16 34.51 11.27 28.77
C LEU A 16 32.98 11.41 28.63
N LEU A 17 32.52 12.50 28.01
CA LEU A 17 31.33 12.40 27.18
C LEU A 17 31.81 11.76 25.88
N SER A 18 31.86 10.42 25.90
CA SER A 18 31.82 9.63 24.69
C SER A 18 30.79 10.28 23.77
N THR A 19 31.24 10.77 22.63
CA THR A 19 30.36 10.95 21.48
C THR A 19 29.77 9.57 21.25
N LEU A 20 28.60 9.29 21.85
CA LEU A 20 27.76 8.20 21.38
C LEU A 20 27.70 8.42 19.87
N PRO A 21 28.04 7.43 19.04
CA PRO A 21 27.75 7.52 17.63
C PRO A 21 26.28 7.89 17.57
N ARG A 22 25.98 9.12 17.16
CA ARG A 22 24.63 9.50 16.79
C ARG A 22 24.24 8.40 15.84
N ALA A 23 23.25 7.59 16.21
CA ALA A 23 22.76 6.52 15.37
C ALA A 23 22.51 7.16 14.01
N GLN A 24 23.44 6.95 13.08
CA GLN A 24 23.28 7.41 11.71
C GLN A 24 22.04 6.66 11.28
N GLY A 25 20.91 7.36 11.14
CA GLY A 25 19.66 6.75 10.73
C GLY A 25 20.00 5.86 9.54
N ALA A 26 19.72 4.55 9.65
CA ALA A 26 20.27 3.56 8.74
C ALA A 26 20.02 4.01 7.28
N SER A 27 21.09 4.43 6.61
CA SER A 27 21.00 4.97 5.26
C SER A 27 20.54 3.85 4.32
N CYS A 28 19.78 4.20 3.29
CA CYS A 28 19.49 3.27 2.22
C CYS A 28 20.80 2.64 1.69
N GLU A 29 20.76 1.36 1.35
CA GLU A 29 21.86 0.65 0.72
C GLU A 29 21.39 -0.08 -0.55
N PRO A 30 22.27 -0.30 -1.54
CA PRO A 30 21.88 -1.03 -2.76
C PRO A 30 21.41 -2.46 -2.46
N VAL A 31 20.43 -2.93 -3.22
CA VAL A 31 19.97 -4.33 -3.17
C VAL A 31 21.07 -5.25 -3.69
N ARG A 32 21.53 -6.16 -2.84
CA ARG A 32 22.57 -7.16 -3.13
C ARG A 32 22.03 -8.58 -3.22
N ILE A 33 20.78 -8.81 -2.82
CA ILE A 33 20.12 -10.12 -2.92
C ILE A 33 19.96 -10.51 -4.40
N PRO A 34 20.60 -11.60 -4.87
CA PRO A 34 20.65 -11.93 -6.30
C PRO A 34 19.27 -12.04 -6.98
N MET A 35 18.33 -12.76 -6.35
CA MET A 35 16.98 -12.95 -6.90
C MET A 35 16.12 -11.69 -6.89
N CYS A 36 16.46 -10.68 -6.08
CA CYS A 36 15.69 -9.43 -5.96
C CYS A 36 16.22 -8.31 -6.86
N LYS A 37 17.27 -8.55 -7.66
CA LYS A 37 17.82 -7.54 -8.58
C LYS A 37 16.84 -7.11 -9.68
N SER A 38 15.86 -7.95 -10.00
CA SER A 38 14.80 -7.66 -10.97
C SER A 38 13.64 -6.86 -10.37
N MET A 39 13.68 -6.53 -9.08
CA MET A 39 12.65 -5.71 -8.47
C MET A 39 12.67 -4.29 -9.05
N PRO A 40 11.51 -3.61 -9.09
CA PRO A 40 11.43 -2.24 -9.57
C PRO A 40 12.20 -1.21 -8.73
N TRP A 41 12.71 -1.60 -7.56
CA TRP A 41 13.57 -0.76 -6.71
C TRP A 41 14.98 -1.34 -6.59
N ASN A 42 15.97 -0.46 -6.55
CA ASN A 42 17.38 -0.81 -6.44
C ASN A 42 17.99 -0.50 -5.05
N MET A 43 17.26 0.18 -4.17
CA MET A 43 17.70 0.57 -2.83
C MET A 43 16.81 -0.07 -1.76
N THR A 44 17.44 -0.60 -0.72
CA THR A 44 16.79 -1.20 0.44
C THR A 44 17.31 -0.58 1.74
N LYS A 45 16.69 -0.95 2.85
CA LYS A 45 17.05 -0.52 4.20
C LYS A 45 16.99 -1.71 5.15
N MET A 46 17.97 -1.79 6.04
CA MET A 46 18.00 -2.75 7.14
C MET A 46 17.69 -2.05 8.48
N PRO A 47 17.09 -2.74 9.47
CA PRO A 47 16.65 -4.13 9.40
C PRO A 47 15.44 -4.32 8.48
N ASN A 48 15.32 -5.51 7.89
CA ASN A 48 14.16 -5.88 7.08
C ASN A 48 12.98 -6.34 7.96
N HIS A 49 11.84 -6.71 7.34
CA HIS A 49 10.62 -7.13 8.04
C HIS A 49 10.77 -8.44 8.83
N LEU A 50 11.86 -9.16 8.62
CA LEU A 50 12.22 -10.39 9.31
C LEU A 50 13.33 -10.17 10.34
N HIS A 51 13.60 -8.91 10.67
CA HIS A 51 14.59 -8.48 11.67
C HIS A 51 16.04 -8.88 11.36
N HIS A 52 16.35 -9.23 10.10
CA HIS A 52 17.75 -9.36 9.70
C HIS A 52 18.41 -7.98 9.75
N SER A 53 19.53 -7.85 10.47
CA SER A 53 20.24 -6.57 10.58
C SER A 53 21.14 -6.27 9.38
N THR A 54 21.44 -7.27 8.55
CA THR A 54 22.31 -7.13 7.37
C THR A 54 21.73 -7.88 6.17
N GLN A 55 22.01 -7.39 4.96
CA GLN A 55 21.66 -8.12 3.74
C GLN A 55 22.35 -9.48 3.63
N ALA A 56 23.55 -9.67 4.21
CA ALA A 56 24.22 -10.96 4.22
C ALA A 56 23.38 -12.05 4.92
N ASN A 57 22.76 -11.71 6.06
CA ASN A 57 21.84 -12.62 6.75
C ASN A 57 20.56 -12.85 5.95
N ALA A 58 20.03 -11.78 5.32
CA ALA A 58 18.84 -11.89 4.47
C ALA A 58 19.08 -12.76 3.22
N ILE A 59 20.28 -12.72 2.63
CA ILE A 59 20.68 -13.56 1.49
C ILE A 59 20.63 -15.04 1.89
N LEU A 60 21.29 -15.43 2.98
CA LEU A 60 21.29 -16.82 3.44
C LEU A 60 19.87 -17.32 3.76
N ALA A 61 19.02 -16.46 4.32
CA ALA A 61 17.66 -16.83 4.68
C ALA A 61 16.71 -16.92 3.47
N ILE A 62 16.86 -16.06 2.46
CA ILE A 62 15.97 -16.08 1.27
C ILE A 62 16.36 -17.18 0.27
N GLU A 63 17.62 -17.63 0.24
CA GLU A 63 18.12 -18.72 -0.62
C GLU A 63 17.32 -20.01 -0.46
N GLN A 64 16.75 -20.29 0.73
CA GLN A 64 15.91 -21.46 0.96
C GLN A 64 14.63 -21.49 0.08
N PHE A 65 14.21 -20.36 -0.47
CA PHE A 65 13.03 -20.25 -1.34
C PHE A 65 13.36 -20.42 -2.83
N GLU A 66 14.62 -20.57 -3.24
CA GLU A 66 15.01 -20.70 -4.66
C GLU A 66 14.30 -21.86 -5.37
N ALA A 67 14.20 -23.01 -4.71
CA ALA A 67 13.50 -24.17 -5.25
C ALA A 67 11.99 -23.88 -5.44
N LEU A 68 11.36 -23.19 -4.48
CA LEU A 68 9.95 -22.82 -4.55
C LEU A 68 9.67 -21.75 -5.63
N LEU A 69 10.56 -20.76 -5.75
CA LEU A 69 10.50 -19.77 -6.83
C LEU A 69 10.61 -20.42 -8.21
N SER A 70 11.46 -21.45 -8.34
CA SER A 70 11.66 -22.19 -9.58
C SER A 70 10.41 -22.96 -10.04
N THR A 71 9.49 -23.30 -9.14
CA THR A 71 8.23 -23.95 -9.52
C THR A 71 7.21 -22.98 -10.10
N LYS A 72 7.44 -21.65 -10.01
CA LYS A 72 6.54 -20.59 -10.50
C LYS A 72 5.09 -20.77 -10.02
N CYS A 73 4.93 -21.17 -8.76
CA CYS A 73 3.63 -21.44 -8.15
C CYS A 73 2.74 -20.21 -8.02
N SER A 74 3.34 -19.02 -7.95
CA SER A 74 2.65 -17.73 -7.98
C SER A 74 3.55 -16.69 -8.64
N GLN A 75 2.94 -15.78 -9.41
CA GLN A 75 3.65 -14.64 -10.01
C GLN A 75 4.04 -13.60 -8.96
N ASP A 76 3.33 -13.56 -7.83
CA ASP A 76 3.56 -12.60 -6.75
C ASP A 76 4.64 -13.05 -5.75
N LEU A 77 5.08 -14.32 -5.79
CA LEU A 77 5.97 -14.88 -4.77
C LEU A 77 7.31 -14.12 -4.70
N LEU A 78 7.95 -13.86 -5.84
CA LEU A 78 9.24 -13.16 -5.86
C LEU A 78 9.11 -11.75 -5.31
N PHE A 79 8.09 -11.02 -5.76
CA PHE A 79 7.82 -9.67 -5.26
C PHE A 79 7.58 -9.69 -3.75
N PHE A 80 6.74 -10.60 -3.26
CA PHE A 80 6.42 -10.72 -1.84
C PHE A 80 7.67 -10.99 -1.00
N LEU A 81 8.48 -11.99 -1.40
CA LEU A 81 9.72 -12.30 -0.69
C LEU A 81 10.67 -11.10 -0.72
N CYS A 82 10.89 -10.48 -1.87
CA CYS A 82 11.79 -9.33 -1.95
C CYS A 82 11.28 -8.12 -1.15
N ALA A 83 9.96 -7.88 -1.11
CA ALA A 83 9.37 -6.85 -0.25
C ALA A 83 9.58 -7.13 1.24
N MET A 84 9.66 -8.40 1.67
CA MET A 84 9.93 -8.79 3.05
C MET A 84 11.43 -8.77 3.39
N TYR A 85 12.29 -9.26 2.49
CA TYR A 85 13.73 -9.47 2.73
C TYR A 85 14.60 -8.28 2.33
N ALA A 86 14.20 -7.52 1.31
CA ALA A 86 14.88 -6.32 0.83
C ALA A 86 13.85 -5.22 0.52
N PRO A 87 13.14 -4.70 1.55
CA PRO A 87 12.08 -3.72 1.37
C PRO A 87 12.59 -2.45 0.69
N ILE A 88 11.73 -1.80 -0.09
CA ILE A 88 12.05 -0.54 -0.77
C ILE A 88 12.46 0.54 0.26
N CYS A 89 13.55 1.25 -0.03
CA CYS A 89 13.94 2.40 0.78
C CYS A 89 13.22 3.68 0.29
N THR A 90 12.41 4.29 1.14
CA THR A 90 11.70 5.54 0.85
C THR A 90 11.93 6.57 1.97
N ILE A 91 11.86 7.85 1.62
CA ILE A 91 12.14 8.96 2.56
C ILE A 91 11.10 9.08 3.68
N ASP A 92 9.86 8.63 3.43
CA ASP A 92 8.76 8.73 4.40
C ASP A 92 8.78 7.59 5.43
N PHE A 93 9.51 6.50 5.14
CA PHE A 93 9.51 5.25 5.93
C PHE A 93 10.90 4.92 6.46
N GLN A 94 11.55 5.91 7.10
CA GLN A 94 12.92 5.76 7.62
C GLN A 94 13.02 4.96 8.92
N HIS A 95 11.95 4.74 9.66
CA HIS A 95 12.00 3.98 10.92
C HIS A 95 11.59 2.52 10.72
N GLU A 96 10.53 2.29 9.96
CA GLU A 96 10.04 0.97 9.58
C GLU A 96 9.77 1.00 8.07
N PRO A 97 10.37 0.11 7.26
CA PRO A 97 10.13 0.09 5.83
C PRO A 97 8.65 -0.17 5.47
N ILE A 98 8.24 0.14 4.25
CA ILE A 98 6.88 -0.18 3.80
C ILE A 98 6.73 -1.71 3.67
N LYS A 99 5.62 -2.27 4.17
CA LYS A 99 5.28 -3.70 4.07
C LYS A 99 4.56 -4.01 2.76
N PRO A 100 4.67 -5.24 2.22
CA PRO A 100 3.80 -5.68 1.14
C PRO A 100 2.35 -5.72 1.60
N CYS A 101 1.43 -5.45 0.68
CA CYS A 101 0.00 -5.56 0.98
C CYS A 101 -0.39 -7.00 1.31
N LYS A 102 -1.33 -7.16 2.24
CA LYS A 102 -1.89 -8.46 2.64
C LYS A 102 -2.36 -9.29 1.44
N SER A 103 -3.01 -8.66 0.46
CA SER A 103 -3.49 -9.32 -0.76
C SER A 103 -2.36 -9.96 -1.58
N VAL A 104 -1.18 -9.35 -1.63
CA VAL A 104 -0.01 -9.89 -2.34
C VAL A 104 0.51 -11.15 -1.64
N CYS A 105 0.59 -11.12 -0.30
CA CYS A 105 0.93 -12.30 0.49
C CYS A 105 -0.06 -13.44 0.28
N GLU A 106 -1.36 -13.15 0.34
CA GLU A 106 -2.42 -14.15 0.16
C GLU A 106 -2.34 -14.82 -1.22
N ARG A 107 -2.08 -14.06 -2.30
CA ARG A 107 -1.87 -14.62 -3.64
C ARG A 107 -0.60 -15.46 -3.75
N ALA A 108 0.49 -15.04 -3.12
CA ALA A 108 1.73 -15.82 -3.06
C ALA A 108 1.52 -17.14 -2.29
N ARG A 109 0.91 -17.07 -1.11
CA ARG A 109 0.60 -18.21 -0.25
C ARG A 109 -0.36 -19.18 -0.92
N ALA A 110 -1.46 -18.70 -1.51
CA ALA A 110 -2.46 -19.55 -2.15
C ALA A 110 -1.88 -20.41 -3.29
N GLY A 111 -0.94 -19.87 -4.07
CA GLY A 111 -0.26 -20.63 -5.13
C GLY A 111 0.80 -21.59 -4.60
N CYS A 112 1.54 -21.21 -3.56
CA CYS A 112 2.80 -21.87 -3.18
C CYS A 112 2.72 -22.75 -1.93
N GLU A 113 1.80 -22.47 -1.00
CA GLU A 113 1.58 -23.30 0.20
C GLU A 113 1.20 -24.75 -0.13
N PRO A 114 0.37 -25.05 -1.16
CA PRO A 114 0.09 -26.44 -1.54
C PRO A 114 1.35 -27.22 -1.96
N ILE A 115 2.34 -26.55 -2.57
CA ILE A 115 3.62 -27.17 -2.94
C ILE A 115 4.46 -27.44 -1.70
N LEU A 116 4.54 -26.49 -0.76
CA LEU A 116 5.23 -26.70 0.51
C LEU A 116 4.65 -27.90 1.26
N ILE A 117 3.31 -27.98 1.37
CA ILE A 117 2.62 -29.08 2.04
C ILE A 117 2.93 -30.42 1.36
N LYS A 118 2.97 -30.47 0.02
CA LYS A 118 3.35 -31.67 -0.74
C LYS A 118 4.74 -32.20 -0.35
N TYR A 119 5.67 -31.31 -0.01
CA TYR A 119 7.02 -31.65 0.45
C TYR A 119 7.17 -31.64 1.98
N ARG A 120 6.06 -31.71 2.73
CA ARG A 120 6.02 -31.72 4.20
C ARG A 120 6.61 -30.48 4.87
N HIS A 121 6.51 -29.34 4.20
CA HIS A 121 6.78 -28.02 4.75
C HIS A 121 5.47 -27.25 4.94
N THR A 122 5.51 -26.21 5.76
CA THR A 122 4.38 -25.31 5.98
C THR A 122 4.75 -23.90 5.53
N TRP A 123 3.74 -23.06 5.27
CA TRP A 123 3.99 -21.64 5.11
C TRP A 123 4.61 -21.07 6.40
N PRO A 124 5.75 -20.36 6.35
CA PRO A 124 6.42 -19.88 7.55
C PRO A 124 5.59 -18.86 8.32
N GLU A 125 5.59 -18.94 9.65
CA GLU A 125 4.89 -17.99 10.52
C GLU A 125 5.42 -16.55 10.36
N SER A 126 6.74 -16.40 10.15
CA SER A 126 7.36 -15.09 9.88
C SER A 126 6.90 -14.45 8.56
N LEU A 127 6.17 -15.20 7.72
CA LEU A 127 5.56 -14.74 6.47
C LEU A 127 4.02 -14.81 6.52
N ALA A 128 3.42 -14.93 7.72
CA ALA A 128 1.98 -14.94 7.88
C ALA A 128 1.33 -13.67 7.31
N CYS A 129 0.24 -13.84 6.56
CA CYS A 129 -0.41 -12.73 5.86
C CYS A 129 -1.30 -11.90 6.79
N GLU A 130 -1.66 -12.45 7.95
CA GLU A 130 -2.59 -11.87 8.91
C GLU A 130 -2.07 -10.58 9.54
N GLU A 131 -0.75 -10.45 9.67
CA GLU A 131 -0.06 -9.29 10.27
C GLU A 131 0.25 -8.18 9.27
N LEU A 132 -0.03 -8.41 7.97
CA LEU A 132 0.25 -7.45 6.92
C LEU A 132 -0.89 -6.43 6.76
N PRO A 133 -0.55 -5.18 6.40
CA PRO A 133 -1.54 -4.13 6.17
C PRO A 133 -2.48 -4.46 5.00
N VAL A 134 -3.76 -4.14 5.18
CA VAL A 134 -4.73 -4.05 4.09
C VAL A 134 -4.62 -2.65 3.50
N TYR A 135 -4.64 -2.52 2.17
CA TYR A 135 -4.49 -1.24 1.46
C TYR A 135 -5.46 -0.14 1.97
N ASP A 136 -6.67 -0.52 2.37
CA ASP A 136 -7.69 0.38 2.91
C ASP A 136 -7.47 0.80 4.38
N ARG A 137 -6.44 0.28 5.06
CA ARG A 137 -6.17 0.51 6.49
C ARG A 137 -4.70 0.85 6.78
N GLY A 138 -3.91 1.14 5.75
CA GLY A 138 -2.51 1.53 5.89
C GLY A 138 -1.76 1.56 4.56
N VAL A 139 -0.56 2.14 4.57
CA VAL A 139 0.31 2.21 3.38
C VAL A 139 1.04 0.88 3.16
N CYS A 140 0.86 0.27 2.00
CA CYS A 140 1.50 -0.98 1.61
C CYS A 140 1.83 -1.01 0.11
N ILE A 141 2.75 -1.89 -0.31
CA ILE A 141 3.16 -2.00 -1.71
C ILE A 141 2.57 -3.24 -2.41
N SER A 142 2.21 -3.07 -3.68
CA SER A 142 1.80 -4.13 -4.60
C SER A 142 2.55 -4.02 -5.94
N PRO A 143 2.69 -5.12 -6.70
CA PRO A 143 3.42 -5.13 -7.98
C PRO A 143 2.87 -4.12 -9.00
N GLU A 144 1.55 -3.91 -9.02
CA GLU A 144 0.84 -3.10 -10.01
C GLU A 144 1.04 -1.59 -9.79
N ALA A 145 1.53 -1.19 -8.62
CA ALA A 145 1.76 0.21 -8.28
C ALA A 145 3.09 0.77 -8.82
N ILE A 146 3.98 -0.07 -9.37
CA ILE A 146 5.32 0.35 -9.81
C ILE A 146 5.42 0.33 -11.33
N ILE A 147 5.24 1.50 -11.94
CA ILE A 147 5.41 1.72 -13.38
C ILE A 147 6.91 1.81 -13.68
N THR A 148 7.49 0.84 -14.39
CA THR A 148 8.84 0.96 -14.93
C THR A 148 8.83 1.92 -16.13
N VAL A 149 9.63 2.97 -16.03
CA VAL A 149 9.86 3.94 -17.11
C VAL A 149 11.16 3.55 -17.79
N GLU A 150 11.14 2.64 -18.77
CA GLU A 150 12.30 2.42 -19.63
C GLU A 150 11.96 2.72 -21.10
N GLN A 151 12.75 3.64 -21.66
CA GLN A 151 12.70 4.10 -23.05
C GLN A 151 13.12 2.98 -24.00
N GLY A 152 12.43 2.91 -25.16
CA GLY A 152 12.49 1.85 -26.18
C GLY A 152 13.88 1.49 -26.71
N THR A 153 14.07 0.37 -27.40
CA THR A 153 13.29 -0.12 -28.54
C THR A 153 13.57 -1.61 -28.74
N GLU A 154 12.53 -2.43 -28.83
CA GLU A 154 12.44 -3.54 -29.80
C GLU A 154 10.98 -4.05 -29.86
N SER A 155 10.33 -3.73 -30.99
CA SER A 155 9.02 -4.20 -31.47
C SER A 155 7.92 -4.43 -30.43
N MET A 156 7.27 -3.35 -30.01
CA MET A 156 5.83 -3.39 -29.72
C MET A 156 5.11 -3.94 -30.96
N PRO A 157 4.21 -4.93 -30.83
CA PRO A 157 3.07 -4.95 -31.71
C PRO A 157 2.28 -3.67 -31.41
N ASP A 158 2.12 -2.85 -32.44
CA ASP A 158 1.13 -1.77 -32.49
C ASP A 158 -0.22 -2.34 -32.03
N TYR A 159 -0.55 -2.14 -30.76
CA TYR A 159 -1.93 -2.20 -30.32
C TYR A 159 -2.38 -0.75 -30.23
N SER A 160 -2.83 -0.26 -31.37
CA SER A 160 -3.79 0.82 -31.44
C SER A 160 -4.79 0.67 -30.30
N ILE A 161 -4.97 1.77 -29.57
CA ILE A 161 -6.00 1.95 -28.55
C ILE A 161 -7.35 1.78 -29.24
N ASP A 162 -7.79 0.53 -29.38
CA ASP A 162 -9.18 0.19 -29.57
C ASP A 162 -9.75 -0.17 -28.21
N SER A 163 -10.53 0.78 -27.72
CA SER A 163 -11.51 0.56 -26.68
C SER A 163 -12.46 -0.53 -27.14
N ASN A 164 -12.19 -1.80 -26.85
CA ASN A 164 -13.17 -2.86 -26.62
C ASN A 164 -12.49 -4.24 -26.42
N ASN A 165 -12.55 -4.74 -25.18
CA ASN A 165 -12.52 -6.17 -24.76
C ASN A 165 -11.14 -6.88 -24.80
N GLY A 166 -10.63 -7.63 -23.80
CA GLY A 166 -11.06 -8.16 -22.49
C GLY A 166 -9.89 -9.06 -21.98
N ASN A 167 -9.62 -9.24 -20.69
CA ASN A 167 -10.28 -10.29 -19.91
C ASN A 167 -10.05 -10.13 -18.38
N CYS A 168 -10.91 -9.36 -17.72
CA CYS A 168 -11.26 -9.61 -16.32
C CYS A 168 -12.27 -10.76 -16.30
N GLY A 169 -11.78 -11.99 -16.25
CA GLY A 169 -12.62 -13.19 -16.19
C GLY A 169 -13.28 -13.33 -14.83
N GLY A 170 -14.43 -12.65 -14.63
CA GLY A 170 -15.23 -12.76 -13.41
C GLY A 170 -16.17 -11.58 -13.12
N ALA A 171 -17.09 -11.29 -14.04
CA ALA A 171 -18.36 -10.56 -13.80
C ALA A 171 -18.29 -9.19 -13.09
N ALA A 172 -17.51 -8.25 -13.62
CA ALA A 172 -17.77 -6.82 -13.42
C ALA A 172 -18.68 -6.28 -14.53
N SER A 173 -19.92 -6.79 -14.67
CA SER A 173 -21.03 -6.05 -15.31
C SER A 173 -22.40 -6.77 -15.26
N GLU A 174 -22.51 -8.08 -15.03
CA GLU A 174 -23.81 -8.79 -15.12
C GLU A 174 -24.42 -9.27 -13.79
N HIS A 175 -23.84 -8.92 -12.63
CA HIS A 175 -24.41 -9.34 -11.33
C HIS A 175 -24.46 -8.29 -10.22
N CYS A 176 -24.35 -6.99 -10.51
CA CYS A 176 -24.60 -5.96 -9.50
C CYS A 176 -26.11 -5.95 -9.14
N LYS A 177 -26.50 -6.71 -8.11
CA LYS A 177 -27.85 -6.71 -7.55
C LYS A 177 -28.06 -5.48 -6.68
N CYS A 178 -28.33 -4.33 -7.31
CA CYS A 178 -28.67 -3.12 -6.57
C CYS A 178 -30.03 -3.32 -5.87
N LYS A 179 -30.05 -3.31 -4.54
CA LYS A 179 -31.32 -3.21 -3.80
C LYS A 179 -31.78 -1.76 -3.87
N PRO A 180 -33.01 -1.46 -4.32
CA PRO A 180 -33.51 -0.10 -4.34
C PRO A 180 -33.58 0.43 -2.91
N MET A 181 -32.74 1.42 -2.60
CA MET A 181 -32.78 2.11 -1.33
C MET A 181 -33.77 3.27 -1.44
N LYS A 182 -34.80 3.28 -0.58
CA LYS A 182 -35.68 4.44 -0.47
C LYS A 182 -34.93 5.55 0.27
N ALA A 183 -34.78 6.71 -0.39
CA ALA A 183 -34.34 7.95 0.23
C ALA A 183 -35.41 8.39 1.24
N SER A 184 -35.23 8.01 2.50
CA SER A 184 -36.15 8.37 3.60
C SER A 184 -35.35 8.90 4.78
N GLN A 185 -35.95 9.79 5.56
CA GLN A 185 -35.34 10.33 6.78
C GLN A 185 -34.92 9.21 7.75
N LYS A 186 -35.70 8.12 7.80
CA LYS A 186 -35.40 6.93 8.60
C LYS A 186 -34.13 6.22 8.12
N THR A 187 -33.91 6.08 6.81
CA THR A 187 -32.69 5.49 6.23
C THR A 187 -31.46 6.34 6.58
N TYR A 188 -31.60 7.65 6.46
CA TYR A 188 -30.56 8.62 6.74
C TYR A 188 -30.12 8.61 8.22
N LEU A 189 -31.07 8.65 9.15
CA LEU A 189 -30.78 8.60 10.59
C LEU A 189 -30.16 7.27 11.03
N LYS A 190 -30.53 6.16 10.38
CA LYS A 190 -30.01 4.83 10.71
C LYS A 190 -28.54 4.65 10.35
N ASN A 191 -28.10 5.17 9.19
CA ASN A 191 -26.78 4.88 8.65
C ASN A 191 -25.69 5.86 9.13
N ASN A 192 -26.05 6.93 9.83
CA ASN A 192 -25.09 7.87 10.44
C ASN A 192 -24.00 8.39 9.46
N TYR A 193 -24.39 8.77 8.24
CA TYR A 193 -23.48 9.36 7.26
C TYR A 193 -22.82 10.63 7.80
N ASN A 194 -21.53 10.81 7.54
CA ASN A 194 -20.81 12.00 8.00
C ASN A 194 -21.15 13.23 7.16
N TYR A 195 -21.34 13.07 5.85
CA TYR A 195 -21.73 14.16 4.95
C TYR A 195 -22.87 13.77 4.01
N VAL A 196 -23.62 14.80 3.59
CA VAL A 196 -24.65 14.73 2.55
C VAL A 196 -24.52 15.94 1.65
N ILE A 197 -24.38 15.70 0.35
CA ILE A 197 -24.22 16.74 -0.66
C ILE A 197 -25.23 16.54 -1.78
N ARG A 198 -25.66 17.65 -2.38
CA ARG A 198 -26.31 17.66 -3.69
C ARG A 198 -25.24 18.03 -4.71
N ALA A 199 -24.97 17.15 -5.66
CA ALA A 199 -23.90 17.33 -6.62
C ALA A 199 -24.28 16.85 -8.02
N LYS A 200 -23.72 17.50 -9.05
CA LYS A 200 -23.89 17.11 -10.45
C LYS A 200 -22.73 16.23 -10.88
N VAL A 201 -23.01 15.05 -11.41
CA VAL A 201 -21.96 14.12 -11.87
C VAL A 201 -21.34 14.66 -13.16
N LYS A 202 -20.01 14.75 -13.21
CA LYS A 202 -19.24 15.19 -14.39
C LYS A 202 -18.58 14.03 -15.10
N GLU A 203 -18.08 13.06 -14.34
CA GLU A 203 -17.36 11.93 -14.88
C GLU A 203 -17.47 10.75 -13.93
N VAL A 204 -17.59 9.54 -14.47
CA VAL A 204 -17.59 8.30 -13.70
C VAL A 204 -16.55 7.38 -14.32
N LYS A 205 -15.56 6.97 -13.52
CA LYS A 205 -14.51 6.03 -13.93
C LYS A 205 -14.62 4.79 -13.07
N VAL A 206 -14.93 3.67 -13.70
CA VAL A 206 -14.89 2.35 -13.07
C VAL A 206 -13.62 1.64 -13.52
N LYS A 207 -12.79 1.23 -12.57
CA LYS A 207 -11.58 0.44 -12.82
C LYS A 207 -11.63 -0.81 -11.95
N CYS A 208 -11.98 -1.93 -12.57
CA CYS A 208 -11.96 -3.26 -11.94
C CYS A 208 -12.79 -3.33 -10.64
N HIS A 209 -12.16 -3.12 -9.48
CA HIS A 209 -12.78 -3.19 -8.15
C HIS A 209 -13.15 -1.83 -7.55
N ASP A 210 -12.72 -0.72 -8.15
CA ASP A 210 -12.97 0.63 -7.64
C ASP A 210 -13.75 1.47 -8.63
N ALA A 211 -14.55 2.40 -8.09
CA ALA A 211 -15.24 3.38 -8.88
C ALA A 211 -14.99 4.78 -8.32
N THR A 212 -14.65 5.71 -9.20
CA THR A 212 -14.48 7.12 -8.87
C THR A 212 -15.52 7.94 -9.62
N ALA A 213 -16.14 8.89 -8.93
CA ALA A 213 -17.10 9.82 -9.50
C ALA A 213 -16.62 11.24 -9.27
N VAL A 214 -16.36 11.98 -10.36
CA VAL A 214 -16.09 13.42 -10.31
C VAL A 214 -17.42 14.14 -10.30
N VAL A 215 -17.67 14.95 -9.27
CA VAL A 215 -18.93 15.65 -9.09
C VAL A 215 -18.70 17.12 -8.80
N GLU A 216 -19.60 17.97 -9.28
CA GLU A 216 -19.64 19.40 -8.97
C GLU A 216 -20.62 19.62 -7.82
N VAL A 217 -20.12 20.03 -6.64
CA VAL A 217 -20.94 20.21 -5.44
C VAL A 217 -21.77 21.49 -5.56
N LYS A 218 -23.11 21.33 -5.59
CA LYS A 218 -24.05 22.45 -5.62
C LYS A 218 -24.44 22.90 -4.21
N GLU A 219 -24.69 21.94 -3.33
CA GLU A 219 -25.19 22.20 -1.98
C GLU A 219 -24.65 21.16 -0.99
N ILE A 220 -24.38 21.61 0.23
CA ILE A 220 -23.95 20.76 1.35
C ILE A 220 -25.10 20.75 2.35
N LEU A 221 -25.79 19.61 2.42
CA LEU A 221 -26.96 19.42 3.29
C LEU A 221 -26.56 19.01 4.71
N LYS A 222 -25.44 18.30 4.85
CA LYS A 222 -24.76 17.99 6.12
C LYS A 222 -23.27 17.82 5.87
N SER A 223 -22.46 18.29 6.80
CA SER A 223 -21.04 17.95 6.93
C SER A 223 -20.71 17.79 8.43
N SER A 224 -19.70 16.99 8.76
CA SER A 224 -19.24 16.82 10.14
C SER A 224 -17.98 17.64 10.35
N LEU A 225 -16.79 17.10 10.04
CA LEU A 225 -15.50 17.78 10.21
C LEU A 225 -14.78 18.06 8.89
N VAL A 226 -15.20 17.42 7.79
CA VAL A 226 -14.61 17.63 6.47
C VAL A 226 -15.11 18.94 5.86
N ASN A 227 -14.17 19.80 5.44
CA ASN A 227 -14.46 20.97 4.62
C ASN A 227 -14.67 20.55 3.17
N ILE A 228 -15.92 20.37 2.76
CA ILE A 228 -16.28 20.07 1.38
C ILE A 228 -16.43 21.41 0.63
N PRO A 229 -15.58 21.74 -0.35
CA PRO A 229 -15.74 22.96 -1.13
C PRO A 229 -16.99 22.87 -2.02
N LYS A 230 -17.63 24.02 -2.29
CA LYS A 230 -18.65 24.15 -3.35
C LYS A 230 -17.97 24.23 -4.72
N ASP A 231 -17.25 23.18 -5.06
CA ASP A 231 -16.48 23.04 -6.29
C ASP A 231 -16.49 21.58 -6.75
N THR A 232 -15.65 21.24 -7.72
CA THR A 232 -15.46 19.92 -8.26
C THR A 232 -14.67 19.06 -7.27
N VAL A 233 -15.27 17.95 -6.84
CA VAL A 233 -14.67 16.99 -5.92
C VAL A 233 -14.70 15.59 -6.52
N THR A 234 -13.70 14.79 -6.20
CA THR A 234 -13.65 13.37 -6.57
C THR A 234 -14.12 12.52 -5.40
N LEU A 235 -15.15 11.73 -5.65
CA LEU A 235 -15.68 10.74 -4.72
C LEU A 235 -15.13 9.38 -5.05
N TYR A 236 -14.74 8.63 -4.01
CA TYR A 236 -14.14 7.31 -4.13
C TYR A 236 -15.10 6.26 -3.58
N THR A 237 -15.21 5.13 -4.29
CA THR A 237 -16.01 3.97 -3.89
C THR A 237 -15.12 2.74 -3.96
N ASN A 238 -15.06 1.98 -2.87
CA ASN A 238 -14.34 0.70 -2.75
C ASN A 238 -15.09 -0.47 -3.41
N SER A 239 -15.88 -0.18 -4.44
CA SER A 239 -16.60 -1.17 -5.23
C SER A 239 -16.79 -0.67 -6.64
N GLY A 240 -16.51 -1.52 -7.64
CA GLY A 240 -16.82 -1.27 -9.04
C GLY A 240 -18.33 -1.23 -9.34
N CYS A 241 -19.17 -1.71 -8.42
CA CYS A 241 -20.63 -1.65 -8.52
C CYS A 241 -21.17 -0.31 -7.99
N LEU A 242 -21.28 0.69 -8.85
CA LEU A 242 -22.02 1.92 -8.53
C LEU A 242 -23.53 1.64 -8.54
N CYS A 243 -24.15 1.73 -7.36
CA CYS A 243 -25.58 1.52 -7.17
C CYS A 243 -26.22 2.75 -6.50
N PRO A 244 -27.17 3.46 -7.15
CA PRO A 244 -27.58 3.30 -8.55
C PRO A 244 -26.46 3.71 -9.52
N GLN A 245 -26.59 3.30 -10.78
CA GLN A 245 -25.70 3.74 -11.85
C GLN A 245 -25.78 5.27 -11.97
N LEU A 246 -24.62 5.92 -11.87
CA LEU A 246 -24.51 7.38 -11.93
C LEU A 246 -24.45 7.82 -13.39
N VAL A 247 -25.40 8.66 -13.80
CA VAL A 247 -25.47 9.23 -15.14
C VAL A 247 -24.71 10.55 -15.15
N VAL A 248 -23.84 10.73 -16.14
CA VAL A 248 -23.11 11.97 -16.32
C VAL A 248 -24.09 13.11 -16.64
N ASN A 249 -23.85 14.28 -16.08
CA ASN A 249 -24.68 15.48 -16.13
C ASN A 249 -25.99 15.44 -15.33
N GLU A 250 -26.27 14.37 -14.61
CA GLU A 250 -27.41 14.30 -13.69
C GLU A 250 -27.02 14.74 -12.27
N GLU A 251 -28.03 15.22 -11.53
CA GLU A 251 -27.88 15.65 -10.14
C GLU A 251 -28.32 14.56 -9.16
N TYR A 252 -27.52 14.34 -8.13
CA TYR A 252 -27.77 13.32 -7.11
C TYR A 252 -27.63 13.91 -5.72
N ILE A 253 -28.40 13.34 -4.78
CA ILE A 253 -28.11 13.45 -3.35
C ILE A 253 -27.16 12.31 -3.01
N ILE A 254 -25.93 12.68 -2.62
CA ILE A 254 -24.86 11.73 -2.32
C ILE A 254 -24.58 11.78 -0.82
N MET A 255 -24.60 10.60 -0.20
CA MET A 255 -24.38 10.43 1.24
C MET A 255 -23.15 9.55 1.44
N GLY A 256 -22.23 9.97 2.31
CA GLY A 256 -20.96 9.27 2.50
C GLY A 256 -20.35 9.42 3.88
N TYR A 257 -19.24 8.74 4.08
CA TYR A 257 -18.47 8.76 5.32
C TYR A 257 -17.16 9.49 5.09
N GLU A 258 -16.71 10.19 6.12
CA GLU A 258 -15.43 10.90 6.07
C GLU A 258 -14.30 9.89 6.19
N ASP A 259 -13.30 10.03 5.32
CA ASP A 259 -12.03 9.36 5.48
C ASP A 259 -11.19 10.14 6.51
N LYS A 260 -11.03 9.54 7.70
CA LYS A 260 -10.37 10.17 8.85
C LYS A 260 -8.86 10.36 8.65
N GLU A 261 -8.25 9.75 7.63
CA GLU A 261 -6.82 9.90 7.36
C GLU A 261 -6.48 11.13 6.51
N ARG A 262 -7.47 11.71 5.79
CA ARG A 262 -7.29 12.90 4.94
C ARG A 262 -7.70 14.23 5.58
N THR A 263 -8.07 14.23 6.87
CA THR A 263 -8.59 15.42 7.58
C THR A 263 -7.62 16.04 8.59
N ARG A 264 -6.33 15.74 8.50
CA ARG A 264 -5.28 16.45 9.26
C ARG A 264 -4.37 17.23 8.34
#